data_AF-A0A7C5J6X7-F1
#
_entry.id   AF-A0A7C5J6X7-F1
#
_cell.length_a   1.000
_cell.length_b   1.000
_cell.length_c   1.000
_cell.angle_alpha   90.00
_cell.angle_beta   90.00
_cell.angle_gamma   90.00
#
_symmetry.space_group_name_H-M   'P 1'
#
loop_
_entity.id
_entity.type
_entity.pdbx_description
1 polymer ?
#
loop_
_entity_poly.entity_id
_entity_poly.type
_entity_poly.pdbx_seq_one_letter_code
_entity_poly.pdbx_strand_id
1 'polypeptide(L)'
;MIRPAHQRPKTTQRGVTLIEVLVTIAIVAMATAGILFGVSTLSSARLRESAVLVASAIRMGYNHANAKSRTTRMVLTFGESDPNAKNSPRITLEDSPGRLFLQSGDRTGGAAAATEAEAAAIEAAEEILEGPRKARPSFSPIKDLLGFEHENPSLPPATKLLGSGIYFRQVEVEHEEDPIFEDRAYVYFFPGGMAERAHVQIQKGSGDADDADIMTISVAPLTGKVEVLSGAVDLPRPLTEEDLSEREDTGF
;
A
#
# COMPACT_ATOMS: atom_id res chain seq x y z
N MET A 1 -50.81 -20.59 73.02
CA MET A 1 -49.89 -21.21 72.05
C MET A 1 -49.73 -20.22 70.89
N ILE A 2 -48.60 -19.50 70.83
CA ILE A 2 -48.38 -18.32 69.97
C ILE A 2 -47.43 -18.71 68.83
N ARG A 3 -47.83 -18.50 67.58
CA ARG A 3 -46.99 -18.70 66.37
C ARG A 3 -46.27 -17.39 66.01
N PRO A 4 -44.94 -17.38 65.76
CA PRO A 4 -44.26 -16.17 65.31
C PRO A 4 -44.44 -15.98 63.81
N ALA A 5 -44.79 -14.75 63.41
CA ALA A 5 -44.90 -14.36 62.01
C ALA A 5 -43.51 -14.10 61.41
N HIS A 6 -43.19 -14.79 60.30
CA HIS A 6 -42.01 -14.50 59.48
C HIS A 6 -42.19 -13.16 58.76
N GLN A 7 -41.35 -12.17 59.08
CA GLN A 7 -41.25 -10.93 58.31
C GLN A 7 -40.40 -11.17 57.06
N ARG A 8 -40.98 -10.97 55.86
CA ARG A 8 -40.23 -10.97 54.60
C ARG A 8 -39.39 -9.69 54.51
N PRO A 9 -38.11 -9.77 54.07
CA PRO A 9 -37.29 -8.58 53.86
C PRO A 9 -37.90 -7.74 52.72
N LYS A 10 -38.17 -6.46 52.99
CA LYS A 10 -38.55 -5.50 51.96
C LYS A 10 -37.32 -5.19 51.11
N THR A 11 -37.35 -5.60 49.85
CA THR A 11 -36.41 -5.14 48.84
C THR A 11 -36.64 -3.64 48.62
N THR A 12 -35.68 -2.82 49.04
CA THR A 12 -35.67 -1.39 48.76
C THR A 12 -35.36 -1.19 47.28
N GLN A 13 -36.39 -0.95 46.47
CA GLN A 13 -36.21 -0.39 45.14
C GLN A 13 -35.66 1.03 45.31
N ARG A 14 -34.37 1.22 45.03
CA ARG A 14 -33.76 2.55 44.94
C ARG A 14 -34.12 3.14 43.58
N GLY A 15 -34.82 4.28 43.60
CA GLY A 15 -35.06 5.08 42.40
C GLY A 15 -33.79 5.84 42.02
N VAL A 16 -33.52 5.93 40.71
CA VAL A 16 -32.38 6.66 40.15
C VAL A 16 -32.69 8.14 40.19
N THR A 17 -31.74 8.98 40.62
CA THR A 17 -31.97 10.43 40.66
C THR A 17 -31.73 11.06 39.30
N LEU A 18 -32.46 12.13 39.00
CA LEU A 18 -32.33 12.84 37.72
C LEU A 18 -30.91 13.41 37.54
N ILE A 19 -30.25 13.80 38.63
CA ILE A 19 -28.85 14.26 38.63
C ILE A 19 -27.87 13.12 38.33
N GLU A 20 -28.10 11.92 38.85
CA GLU A 20 -27.26 10.75 38.60
C GLU A 20 -27.32 10.33 37.13
N VAL A 21 -28.51 10.35 36.53
CA VAL A 21 -28.66 10.08 35.09
C VAL A 21 -27.91 11.14 34.26
N LEU A 22 -28.02 12.42 34.63
CA LEU A 22 -27.37 13.51 33.89
C LEU A 22 -25.84 13.43 33.98
N VAL A 23 -25.28 13.15 35.16
CA VAL A 23 -23.83 12.94 35.34
C VAL A 23 -23.35 11.71 34.57
N THR A 24 -24.12 10.62 34.57
CA THR A 24 -23.76 9.40 33.85
C THR A 24 -23.69 9.66 32.33
N ILE A 25 -24.69 10.35 31.77
CA ILE A 25 -24.70 10.72 30.34
C ILE A 25 -23.53 11.65 30.02
N ALA A 26 -23.21 12.61 30.88
CA ALA A 26 -22.08 13.52 30.67
C ALA A 26 -20.73 12.79 30.64
N ILE A 27 -20.53 11.83 31.56
CA ILE A 27 -19.31 11.00 31.61
C ILE A 27 -19.22 10.11 30.37
N VAL A 28 -20.33 9.46 29.98
CA VAL A 28 -20.36 8.62 28.77
C VAL A 28 -20.07 9.46 27.53
N ALA A 29 -20.68 10.64 27.39
CA ALA A 29 -20.42 11.53 26.25
C ALA A 29 -18.94 11.95 26.16
N MET A 30 -18.33 12.34 27.28
CA MET A 30 -16.89 12.67 27.31
C MET A 30 -15.99 11.47 27.01
N ALA A 31 -16.32 10.29 27.57
CA ALA A 31 -15.56 9.07 27.31
C ALA A 31 -15.66 8.66 25.83
N THR A 32 -16.85 8.71 25.23
CA THR A 32 -17.06 8.42 23.81
C THR A 32 -16.33 9.43 22.91
N ALA A 33 -16.36 10.72 23.25
CA ALA A 33 -15.61 11.74 22.51
C ALA A 33 -14.09 11.45 22.54
N GLY A 34 -13.53 11.12 23.71
CA GLY A 34 -12.11 10.77 23.83
C GLY A 34 -11.70 9.55 22.99
N ILE A 35 -12.56 8.54 22.89
CA ILE A 35 -12.32 7.35 22.06
C ILE A 35 -12.28 7.71 20.57
N LEU A 36 -13.21 8.53 20.08
CA LEU A 36 -13.27 8.91 18.66
C LEU A 36 -12.03 9.72 18.24
N PHE A 37 -11.60 10.70 19.04
CA PHE A 37 -10.41 11.49 18.73
C PHE A 37 -9.12 10.65 18.76
N GLY A 38 -8.99 9.70 19.68
CA GLY A 38 -7.81 8.84 19.79
C GLY A 38 -7.60 7.87 18.61
N VAL A 39 -8.68 7.39 18.00
CA VAL A 39 -8.61 6.48 16.84
C VAL A 39 -8.15 7.23 15.57
N SER A 40 -8.55 8.49 15.41
CA SER A 40 -8.19 9.29 14.23
C SER A 40 -6.69 9.58 14.12
N THR A 41 -6.03 9.96 15.22
CA THR A 41 -4.62 10.35 15.24
C THR A 41 -3.68 9.16 15.06
N LEU A 42 -4.02 8.01 15.65
CA LEU A 42 -3.27 6.77 15.49
C LEU A 42 -3.26 6.31 14.02
N SER A 43 -4.37 6.51 13.32
CA SER A 43 -4.51 6.10 11.93
C SER A 43 -3.70 6.97 10.96
N SER A 44 -3.66 8.29 11.17
CA SER A 44 -2.80 9.20 10.38
C SER A 44 -1.30 8.92 10.58
N ALA A 45 -0.89 8.50 11.78
CA ALA A 45 0.49 8.08 12.02
C ALA A 45 0.86 6.82 11.21
N ARG A 46 -0.04 5.83 11.15
CA ARG A 46 0.15 4.61 10.35
C ARG A 46 0.18 4.89 8.85
N LEU A 47 -0.61 5.85 8.37
CA LEU A 47 -0.57 6.28 6.98
C LEU A 47 0.81 6.83 6.61
N ARG A 48 1.37 7.72 7.45
CA ARG A 48 2.72 8.26 7.26
C ARG A 48 3.81 7.19 7.36
N GLU A 49 3.71 6.29 8.33
CA GLU A 49 4.64 5.16 8.47
C GLU A 49 4.62 4.27 7.22
N SER A 50 3.43 3.98 6.70
CA SER A 50 3.26 3.20 5.46
C SER A 50 3.81 3.95 4.24
N ALA A 51 3.65 5.28 4.16
CA ALA A 51 4.25 6.09 3.11
C ALA A 51 5.79 6.02 3.14
N VAL A 52 6.38 6.12 4.35
CA VAL A 52 7.83 5.99 4.55
C VAL A 52 8.30 4.58 4.19
N LEU A 53 7.52 3.55 4.51
CA LEU A 53 7.80 2.17 4.14
C LEU A 53 7.84 2.00 2.61
N VAL A 54 6.82 2.48 1.90
CA VAL A 54 6.77 2.46 0.42
C VAL A 54 7.98 3.18 -0.16
N ALA A 55 8.27 4.40 0.33
CA ALA A 55 9.41 5.18 -0.12
C ALA A 55 10.77 4.48 0.13
N SER A 56 10.89 3.78 1.27
CA SER A 56 12.09 3.01 1.61
C SER A 56 12.24 1.79 0.72
N ALA A 57 11.15 1.08 0.42
CA ALA A 57 11.14 -0.06 -0.49
C ALA A 57 11.58 0.34 -1.90
N ILE A 58 11.11 1.48 -2.41
CA ILE A 58 11.54 2.04 -3.70
C ILE A 58 13.04 2.30 -3.71
N ARG A 59 13.56 3.01 -2.70
CA ARG A 59 15.01 3.30 -2.60
C ARG A 59 15.84 2.04 -2.49
N MET A 60 15.36 1.04 -1.75
CA MET A 60 16.03 -0.26 -1.62
C MET A 60 16.01 -1.04 -2.94
N GLY A 61 14.88 -1.09 -3.64
CA GLY A 61 14.77 -1.71 -4.95
C GLY A 61 15.70 -1.07 -5.97
N TYR A 62 15.72 0.26 -6.04
CA TYR A 62 16.62 1.03 -6.89
C TYR A 62 18.10 0.77 -6.58
N ASN A 63 18.49 0.86 -5.31
CA ASN A 63 19.87 0.58 -4.90
C ASN A 63 20.27 -0.87 -5.16
N HIS A 64 19.36 -1.82 -4.96
CA HIS A 64 19.61 -3.23 -5.22
C HIS A 64 19.82 -3.50 -6.71
N ALA A 65 18.97 -2.94 -7.58
CA ALA A 65 19.10 -3.07 -9.03
C ALA A 65 20.47 -2.61 -9.52
N ASN A 66 20.93 -1.47 -9.00
CA ASN A 66 22.24 -0.91 -9.31
C ASN A 66 23.40 -1.76 -8.74
N ALA A 67 23.31 -2.13 -7.47
CA ALA A 67 24.37 -2.89 -6.79
C ALA A 67 24.55 -4.31 -7.35
N LYS A 68 23.47 -4.95 -7.81
CA LYS A 68 23.49 -6.30 -8.36
C LYS A 68 23.48 -6.37 -9.88
N SER A 69 23.34 -5.22 -10.55
CA SER A 69 23.18 -5.15 -12.01
C SER A 69 22.08 -6.07 -12.54
N ARG A 70 20.96 -6.14 -11.80
CA ARG A 70 19.78 -6.93 -12.13
C ARG A 70 18.56 -6.03 -12.20
N THR A 71 17.60 -6.40 -13.03
CA THR A 71 16.30 -5.73 -12.99
C THR A 71 15.61 -6.12 -11.70
N THR A 72 15.23 -5.13 -10.90
CA THR A 72 14.43 -5.33 -9.69
C THR A 72 13.05 -4.75 -9.95
N ARG A 73 12.03 -5.35 -9.37
CA ARG A 73 10.68 -4.78 -9.35
C ARG A 73 10.14 -4.75 -7.94
N MET A 74 9.39 -3.70 -7.65
CA MET A 74 8.54 -3.64 -6.49
C MET A 74 7.15 -4.10 -6.88
N VAL A 75 6.66 -5.12 -6.17
CA VAL A 75 5.32 -5.64 -6.33
C VAL A 75 4.43 -5.08 -5.23
N LEU A 76 3.40 -4.35 -5.64
CA LEU A 76 2.39 -3.75 -4.78
C LEU A 76 1.16 -4.66 -4.87
N THR A 77 0.92 -5.47 -3.83
CA THR A 77 -0.25 -6.35 -3.81
C THR A 77 -1.37 -5.68 -3.03
N PHE A 78 -2.54 -5.58 -3.64
CA PHE A 78 -3.75 -5.01 -3.07
C PHE A 78 -4.49 -6.03 -2.20
N GLY A 79 -5.41 -5.55 -1.37
CA GLY A 79 -6.39 -6.38 -0.68
C GLY A 79 -6.78 -5.85 0.70
N GLU A 80 -7.22 -6.73 1.60
CA GLU A 80 -7.82 -6.35 2.89
C GLU A 80 -6.76 -6.07 3.96
N SER A 81 -6.89 -4.99 4.73
CA SER A 81 -5.90 -4.60 5.76
C SER A 81 -6.01 -5.42 7.06
N ASP A 82 -6.16 -6.74 6.95
CA ASP A 82 -5.97 -7.71 8.02
C ASP A 82 -4.59 -8.35 7.86
N PRO A 83 -3.67 -8.21 8.82
CA PRO A 83 -2.32 -8.78 8.74
C PRO A 83 -2.26 -10.31 8.67
N ASN A 84 -3.37 -11.00 8.97
CA ASN A 84 -3.49 -12.46 8.84
C ASN A 84 -4.25 -12.88 7.57
N ALA A 85 -4.85 -11.93 6.84
CA ALA A 85 -5.51 -12.24 5.59
C ALA A 85 -4.47 -12.64 4.53
N LYS A 86 -4.82 -13.61 3.70
CA LYS A 86 -3.96 -14.05 2.59
C LYS A 86 -3.61 -12.91 1.61
N ASN A 87 -4.49 -11.91 1.53
CA ASN A 87 -4.39 -10.76 0.62
C ASN A 87 -4.18 -9.44 1.38
N SER A 88 -3.38 -9.41 2.45
CA SER A 88 -3.01 -8.12 3.07
C SER A 88 -2.25 -7.22 2.10
N PRO A 89 -2.52 -5.90 2.08
CA PRO A 89 -1.72 -4.92 1.36
C PRO A 89 -0.25 -5.06 1.74
N ARG A 90 0.59 -5.31 0.73
CA ARG A 90 2.00 -5.61 0.95
C ARG A 90 2.86 -5.19 -0.22
N ILE A 91 4.14 -5.02 0.11
CA ILE A 91 5.20 -4.69 -0.83
C ILE A 91 6.18 -5.84 -0.83
N THR A 92 6.50 -6.37 -2.01
CA THR A 92 7.54 -7.40 -2.19
C THR A 92 8.58 -6.90 -3.18
N LEU A 93 9.86 -7.02 -2.85
CA LEU A 93 10.94 -6.74 -3.80
C LEU A 93 11.42 -8.04 -4.44
N GLU A 94 11.38 -8.08 -5.77
CA GLU A 94 11.75 -9.23 -6.58
C GLU A 94 12.85 -8.85 -7.58
N ASP A 95 13.76 -9.78 -7.88
CA ASP A 95 14.78 -9.59 -8.92
C ASP A 95 14.63 -10.60 -10.06
N SER A 96 15.18 -10.23 -11.21
CA SER A 96 15.33 -11.13 -12.35
C SER A 96 16.79 -11.16 -12.82
N PRO A 97 17.34 -12.34 -13.14
CA PRO A 97 18.60 -12.45 -13.88
C PRO A 97 18.43 -12.10 -15.37
N GLY A 98 17.19 -12.03 -15.87
CA GLY A 98 16.88 -11.69 -17.24
C GLY A 98 16.90 -10.18 -17.50
N ARG A 99 17.03 -9.82 -18.79
CA ARG A 99 16.79 -8.44 -19.23
C ARG A 99 15.29 -8.24 -19.41
N LEU A 100 14.76 -7.22 -18.77
CA LEU A 100 13.41 -6.73 -19.04
C LEU A 100 13.49 -5.59 -20.04
N PHE A 101 12.62 -5.64 -21.05
CA PHE A 101 12.31 -4.49 -21.88
C PHE A 101 10.88 -4.10 -21.56
N LEU A 102 10.71 -2.91 -21.00
CA LEU A 102 9.41 -2.41 -20.61
C LEU A 102 8.50 -2.29 -21.85
N GLN A 103 7.27 -2.79 -21.75
CA GLN A 103 6.29 -2.75 -22.82
C GLN A 103 5.08 -1.93 -22.36
N SER A 104 4.75 -0.89 -23.13
CA SER A 104 3.57 -0.07 -22.85
C SER A 104 2.28 -0.85 -23.09
N GLY A 105 1.31 -0.73 -22.17
CA GLY A 105 0.03 -1.43 -22.19
C GLY A 105 0.10 -2.92 -21.87
N ASP A 106 1.24 -3.42 -21.38
CA ASP A 106 1.37 -4.78 -20.86
C ASP A 106 1.35 -4.72 -19.33
N ARG A 107 0.31 -5.32 -18.71
CA ARG A 107 0.06 -5.29 -17.25
C ARG A 107 1.23 -5.77 -16.39
N THR A 108 2.12 -6.59 -16.95
CA THR A 108 3.34 -7.04 -16.25
C THR A 108 4.59 -6.30 -16.70
N GLY A 109 4.48 -5.23 -17.49
CA GLY A 109 5.59 -4.49 -18.08
C GLY A 109 6.49 -5.33 -18.97
N GLY A 110 6.01 -6.44 -19.54
CA GLY A 110 6.80 -7.37 -20.32
C GLY A 110 7.43 -8.53 -19.54
N ALA A 111 7.10 -8.69 -18.25
CA ALA A 111 7.56 -9.81 -17.42
C ALA A 111 6.65 -11.04 -17.56
N ALA A 112 7.13 -12.20 -17.13
CA ALA A 112 6.30 -13.41 -17.07
C ALA A 112 5.17 -13.22 -16.04
N ALA A 113 3.99 -13.78 -16.35
CA ALA A 113 2.85 -13.78 -15.43
C ALA A 113 3.23 -14.45 -14.09
N ALA A 114 2.77 -13.84 -13.01
CA ALA A 114 2.85 -14.36 -11.65
C ALA A 114 1.48 -14.79 -11.11
N THR A 115 0.38 -14.33 -11.71
CA THR A 115 -1.00 -14.74 -11.38
C THR A 115 -1.71 -15.34 -12.58
N GLU A 116 -2.81 -16.08 -12.34
CA GLU A 116 -3.66 -16.61 -13.42
C GLU A 116 -4.34 -15.50 -14.22
N ALA A 117 -4.72 -14.39 -13.57
CA ALA A 117 -5.29 -13.23 -14.23
C ALA A 117 -4.30 -12.56 -15.19
N GLU A 118 -3.04 -12.41 -14.77
CA GLU A 118 -1.96 -11.91 -15.62
C GLU A 118 -1.67 -12.85 -16.80
N ALA A 119 -1.69 -14.17 -16.56
CA ALA A 119 -1.48 -15.16 -17.61
C ALA A 119 -2.57 -15.08 -18.68
N ALA A 120 -3.84 -14.97 -18.28
CA ALA A 120 -4.97 -14.81 -19.18
C ALA A 120 -4.90 -13.47 -19.96
N ALA A 121 -4.51 -12.37 -19.30
CA ALA A 121 -4.33 -11.08 -19.95
C ALA A 121 -3.22 -11.10 -21.01
N ILE A 122 -2.09 -11.74 -20.69
CA ILE A 122 -0.98 -11.92 -21.61
C ILE A 122 -1.41 -12.79 -22.81
N GLU A 123 -2.12 -13.90 -22.57
CA GLU A 123 -2.59 -14.77 -23.64
C GLU A 123 -3.55 -14.05 -24.58
N ALA A 124 -4.51 -13.29 -24.04
CA ALA A 124 -5.44 -12.50 -24.82
C ALA A 124 -4.72 -11.41 -25.65
N ALA A 125 -3.70 -10.75 -25.08
CA ALA A 125 -2.91 -9.76 -25.81
C ALA A 125 -2.03 -10.40 -26.89
N GLU A 126 -1.46 -11.58 -26.62
CA GLU A 126 -0.66 -12.34 -27.59
C GLU A 126 -1.50 -12.91 -28.74
N GLU A 127 -2.77 -13.26 -28.51
CA GLU A 127 -3.68 -13.71 -29.56
C GLU A 127 -3.92 -12.61 -30.61
N ILE A 128 -3.95 -11.34 -30.18
CA ILE A 128 -4.13 -10.18 -31.05
C ILE A 128 -2.85 -9.87 -31.84
N LEU A 129 -1.67 -10.14 -31.26
CA LEU A 129 -0.36 -9.83 -31.84
C LEU A 129 0.17 -11.01 -32.68
N GLU A 130 0.01 -10.96 -34.00
CA GLU A 130 0.66 -11.90 -34.90
C GLU A 130 2.20 -11.68 -34.92
N GLY A 131 2.97 -12.57 -34.28
CA GLY A 131 4.43 -12.50 -34.34
C GLY A 131 5.20 -13.41 -33.38
N PRO A 132 6.55 -13.39 -33.43
CA PRO A 132 7.39 -14.15 -32.53
C PRO A 132 7.22 -13.68 -31.08
N ARG A 133 6.91 -14.62 -30.18
CA ARG A 133 6.80 -14.34 -28.73
C ARG A 133 8.15 -13.90 -28.17
N LYS A 134 8.22 -12.67 -27.65
CA LYS A 134 9.40 -12.19 -26.94
C LYS A 134 9.56 -13.00 -25.65
N ALA A 135 10.79 -13.40 -25.34
CA ALA A 135 11.07 -14.07 -24.06
C ALA A 135 10.80 -13.10 -22.90
N ARG A 136 9.81 -13.43 -22.07
CA ARG A 136 9.45 -12.66 -20.87
C ARG A 136 10.28 -13.14 -19.67
N PRO A 137 11.04 -12.28 -18.96
CA PRO A 137 11.81 -12.68 -17.80
C PRO A 137 10.91 -13.01 -16.61
N SER A 138 11.26 -14.05 -15.85
CA SER A 138 10.63 -14.33 -14.56
C SER A 138 11.33 -13.58 -13.43
N PHE A 139 10.57 -13.24 -12.41
CA PHE A 139 11.05 -12.55 -11.21
C PHE A 139 10.85 -13.44 -9.99
N SER A 140 11.74 -13.31 -9.02
CA SER A 140 11.67 -14.03 -7.76
C SER A 140 11.97 -13.12 -6.57
N PRO A 141 11.34 -13.34 -5.40
CA PRO A 141 11.62 -12.57 -4.19
C PRO A 141 13.10 -12.58 -3.81
N ILE A 142 13.63 -11.41 -3.42
CA ILE A 142 15.03 -11.27 -3.03
C ILE A 142 15.23 -11.91 -1.65
N LYS A 143 16.11 -12.91 -1.57
CA LYS A 143 16.32 -13.71 -0.35
C LYS A 143 17.06 -12.95 0.75
N ASP A 144 18.10 -12.20 0.39
CA ASP A 144 19.04 -11.61 1.35
C ASP A 144 19.07 -10.07 1.22
N LEU A 145 17.92 -9.42 1.35
CA LEU A 145 17.83 -7.96 1.33
C LEU A 145 17.96 -7.37 2.73
N LEU A 146 19.19 -7.02 3.11
CA LEU A 146 19.52 -6.42 4.41
C LEU A 146 18.66 -5.17 4.67
N GLY A 147 18.05 -5.12 5.85
CA GLY A 147 17.18 -4.00 6.26
C GLY A 147 15.76 -4.03 5.69
N PHE A 148 15.43 -5.01 4.85
CA PHE A 148 14.08 -5.26 4.33
C PHE A 148 13.67 -6.72 4.52
N GLU A 149 13.91 -7.24 5.71
CA GLU A 149 13.63 -8.63 6.05
C GLU A 149 12.13 -8.86 6.24
N HIS A 150 11.68 -10.07 5.92
CA HIS A 150 10.29 -10.50 6.02
C HIS A 150 9.78 -10.37 7.47
N GLU A 151 8.63 -9.73 7.66
CA GLU A 151 7.99 -9.61 8.98
C GLU A 151 7.38 -10.92 9.46
N ASN A 152 6.96 -11.75 8.52
CA ASN A 152 6.33 -13.04 8.78
C ASN A 152 7.02 -14.11 7.93
N PRO A 153 7.59 -15.18 8.51
CA PRO A 153 8.19 -16.29 7.77
C PRO A 153 7.22 -17.00 6.81
N SER A 154 5.91 -16.78 6.95
CA SER A 154 4.87 -17.29 6.06
C SER A 154 4.74 -16.47 4.76
N LEU A 155 5.32 -15.26 4.72
CA LEU A 155 5.36 -14.42 3.53
C LEU A 155 6.67 -14.64 2.76
N PRO A 156 6.69 -14.34 1.44
CA PRO A 156 7.92 -14.39 0.68
C PRO A 156 9.03 -13.50 1.28
N PRO A 157 10.31 -13.82 1.04
CA PRO A 157 11.41 -12.93 1.37
C PRO A 157 11.24 -11.51 0.80
N ALA A 158 11.89 -10.54 1.43
CA ALA A 158 11.79 -9.13 1.05
C ALA A 158 10.34 -8.63 0.93
N THR A 159 9.47 -9.03 1.86
CA THR A 159 8.06 -8.61 1.93
C THR A 159 7.76 -7.85 3.21
N LYS A 160 7.06 -6.73 3.07
CA LYS A 160 6.57 -5.89 4.18
C LYS A 160 5.08 -5.60 4.03
N LEU A 161 4.34 -5.64 5.14
CA LEU A 161 2.93 -5.29 5.17
C LEU A 161 2.76 -3.78 5.32
N LEU A 162 1.68 -3.22 4.77
CA LEU A 162 1.27 -1.87 5.15
C LEU A 162 0.72 -1.87 6.59
N GLY A 163 0.69 -0.69 7.20
CA GLY A 163 0.08 -0.49 8.51
C GLY A 163 -1.39 -0.89 8.53
N SER A 164 -1.88 -1.37 9.68
CA SER A 164 -3.29 -1.76 9.81
C SER A 164 -4.25 -0.60 9.54
N GLY A 165 -5.26 -0.85 8.71
CA GLY A 165 -6.21 0.13 8.21
C GLY A 165 -5.70 0.97 7.03
N ILE A 166 -4.52 0.67 6.49
CA ILE A 166 -3.95 1.33 5.31
C ILE A 166 -4.07 0.42 4.09
N TYR A 167 -4.41 1.02 2.95
CA TYR A 167 -4.69 0.35 1.68
C TYR A 167 -3.97 1.07 0.54
N PHE A 168 -3.66 0.34 -0.52
CA PHE A 168 -3.37 0.96 -1.81
C PHE A 168 -4.67 1.48 -2.40
N ARG A 169 -4.70 2.76 -2.76
CA ARG A 169 -5.84 3.38 -3.44
C ARG A 169 -5.74 3.12 -4.94
N GLN A 170 -4.64 3.54 -5.53
CA GLN A 170 -4.30 3.29 -6.92
C GLN A 170 -2.78 3.35 -7.11
N VAL A 171 -2.32 2.76 -8.20
CA VAL A 171 -0.94 2.83 -8.64
C VAL A 171 -0.93 3.22 -10.11
N GLU A 172 -0.21 4.30 -10.42
CA GLU A 172 -0.01 4.78 -11.77
C GLU A 172 1.47 4.63 -12.12
N VAL A 173 1.74 4.02 -13.27
CA VAL A 173 3.10 3.71 -13.74
C VAL A 173 3.23 4.11 -15.20
N GLU A 174 4.46 4.37 -15.64
CA GLU A 174 4.74 4.84 -16.98
C GLU A 174 4.32 3.83 -18.06
N HIS A 175 4.49 2.52 -17.82
CA HIS A 175 4.13 1.51 -18.81
C HIS A 175 2.63 1.26 -18.95
N GLU A 176 1.80 1.67 -18.01
CA GLU A 176 0.35 1.52 -18.10
C GLU A 176 -0.33 2.86 -18.38
N GLU A 177 -1.34 2.87 -19.24
CA GLU A 177 -2.13 4.08 -19.51
C GLU A 177 -3.10 4.35 -18.36
N ASP A 178 -3.80 3.32 -17.90
CA ASP A 178 -4.82 3.41 -16.87
C ASP A 178 -4.25 3.15 -15.46
N PRO A 179 -4.77 3.83 -14.42
CA PRO A 179 -4.41 3.52 -13.04
C PRO A 179 -4.83 2.09 -12.63
N ILE A 180 -3.99 1.45 -11.81
CA ILE A 180 -4.25 0.11 -11.28
C ILE A 180 -4.88 0.23 -9.89
N PHE A 181 -6.06 -0.39 -9.70
CA PHE A 181 -6.84 -0.31 -8.45
C PHE A 181 -6.87 -1.63 -7.66
N GLU A 182 -6.45 -2.74 -8.26
CA GLU A 182 -6.62 -4.06 -7.66
C GLU A 182 -5.57 -5.07 -8.13
N ASP A 183 -5.58 -6.23 -7.46
CA ASP A 183 -4.65 -7.34 -7.64
C ASP A 183 -3.20 -6.95 -7.35
N ARG A 184 -2.42 -6.63 -8.39
CA ARG A 184 -1.01 -6.31 -8.29
C ARG A 184 -0.63 -5.19 -9.24
N ALA A 185 0.26 -4.32 -8.78
CA ALA A 185 0.96 -3.35 -9.61
C ALA A 185 2.47 -3.54 -9.49
N TYR A 186 3.20 -3.15 -10.53
CA TYR A 186 4.65 -3.33 -10.63
C TYR A 186 5.34 -2.00 -10.90
N VAL A 187 6.36 -1.69 -10.10
CA VAL A 187 7.26 -0.56 -10.37
C VAL A 187 8.65 -1.13 -10.63
N TYR A 188 9.23 -0.81 -11.79
CA TYR A 188 10.51 -1.37 -12.22
C TYR A 188 11.72 -0.48 -11.88
N PHE A 189 12.83 -1.14 -11.55
CA PHE A 189 14.14 -0.53 -11.34
C PHE A 189 15.16 -1.24 -12.21
N PHE A 190 15.87 -0.47 -13.02
CA PHE A 190 16.77 -0.99 -14.04
C PHE A 190 18.24 -0.82 -13.63
N PRO A 191 19.11 -1.77 -14.01
CA PRO A 191 20.55 -1.58 -13.91
C PRO A 191 20.98 -0.30 -14.63
N GLY A 192 21.84 0.49 -14.00
CA GLY A 192 22.38 1.71 -14.61
C GLY A 192 21.75 3.01 -14.11
N GLY A 193 20.97 2.95 -13.03
CA GLY A 193 20.47 4.12 -12.33
C GLY A 193 19.13 4.64 -12.83
N MET A 194 18.33 3.80 -13.50
CA MET A 194 16.99 4.20 -13.93
C MET A 194 15.93 3.52 -13.07
N ALA A 195 14.88 4.26 -12.76
CA ALA A 195 13.62 3.78 -12.21
C ALA A 195 12.51 4.04 -13.22
N GLU A 196 11.44 3.28 -13.11
CA GLU A 196 10.20 3.65 -13.75
C GLU A 196 9.54 4.82 -13.02
N ARG A 197 8.99 5.76 -13.79
CA ARG A 197 8.16 6.83 -13.23
C ARG A 197 6.86 6.24 -12.70
N ALA A 198 6.53 6.53 -11.44
CA ALA A 198 5.34 5.99 -10.80
C ALA A 198 4.79 6.91 -9.70
N HIS A 199 3.46 6.94 -9.57
CA HIS A 199 2.77 7.47 -8.39
C HIS A 199 2.03 6.33 -7.68
N VAL A 200 2.41 6.07 -6.43
CA VAL A 200 1.76 5.06 -5.58
C VAL A 200 0.91 5.79 -4.56
N GLN A 201 -0.42 5.66 -4.65
CA GLN A 201 -1.33 6.28 -3.71
C GLN A 201 -1.75 5.28 -2.64
N ILE A 202 -1.63 5.69 -1.38
CA ILE A 202 -2.12 4.93 -0.23
C ILE A 202 -3.15 5.76 0.54
N GLN A 203 -4.10 5.07 1.15
CA GLN A 203 -5.17 5.71 1.90
C GLN A 203 -5.48 4.98 3.21
N LYS A 204 -6.09 5.72 4.13
CA LYS A 204 -6.68 5.16 5.35
C LYS A 204 -8.11 4.71 5.07
N GLY A 205 -8.43 3.47 5.43
CA GLY A 205 -9.73 2.85 5.18
C GLY A 205 -9.89 2.35 3.74
N SER A 206 -10.86 1.47 3.51
CA SER A 206 -11.08 0.78 2.23
C SER A 206 -12.15 1.42 1.34
N GLY A 207 -12.69 2.59 1.72
CA GLY A 207 -13.77 3.27 1.01
C GLY A 207 -13.33 4.63 0.47
N ASP A 208 -14.31 5.49 0.19
CA ASP A 208 -14.04 6.88 -0.20
C ASP A 208 -13.28 7.58 0.93
N ALA A 209 -12.11 8.13 0.59
CA ALA A 209 -11.25 8.86 1.49
C ALA A 209 -11.23 10.32 1.07
N ASP A 210 -11.27 11.21 2.06
CA ASP A 210 -10.94 12.62 1.85
C ASP A 210 -9.46 12.76 1.47
N ASP A 211 -9.08 13.83 0.77
CA ASP A 211 -7.68 14.09 0.41
C ASP A 211 -6.72 14.06 1.62
N ALA A 212 -7.20 14.49 2.80
CA ALA A 212 -6.41 14.46 4.04
C ALA A 212 -6.04 13.03 4.50
N ASP A 213 -6.76 12.02 4.01
CA ASP A 213 -6.59 10.61 4.32
C ASP A 213 -5.84 9.84 3.22
N ILE A 214 -5.32 10.56 2.22
CA ILE A 214 -4.55 10.03 1.08
C ILE A 214 -3.14 10.59 1.12
N MET A 215 -2.16 9.75 0.77
CA MET A 215 -0.79 10.17 0.52
C MET A 215 -0.32 9.57 -0.80
N THR A 216 0.41 10.36 -1.58
CA THR A 216 0.98 9.93 -2.86
C THR A 216 2.49 9.84 -2.74
N ILE A 217 3.07 8.71 -3.13
CA ILE A 217 4.50 8.50 -3.20
C ILE A 217 4.91 8.60 -4.67
N SER A 218 5.63 9.66 -5.03
CA SER A 218 6.10 9.93 -6.39
C SER A 218 7.53 9.39 -6.59
N VAL A 219 7.77 8.73 -7.72
CA VAL A 219 9.06 8.14 -8.10
C VAL A 219 9.60 8.84 -9.34
N ALA A 220 10.80 9.42 -9.19
CA ALA A 220 11.52 10.07 -10.27
C ALA A 220 12.30 9.04 -11.11
N PRO A 221 12.12 9.01 -12.45
CA PRO A 221 12.66 7.95 -13.30
C PRO A 221 14.18 7.93 -13.45
N LEU A 222 14.87 9.07 -13.35
CA LEU A 222 16.33 9.11 -13.61
C LEU A 222 17.18 8.93 -12.36
N THR A 223 16.60 9.17 -11.20
CA THR A 223 17.35 9.21 -9.94
C THR A 223 16.84 8.19 -8.93
N GLY A 224 15.65 7.61 -9.15
CA GLY A 224 14.94 6.87 -8.12
C GLY A 224 14.60 7.73 -6.90
N LYS A 225 14.66 9.07 -7.03
CA LYS A 225 14.27 10.01 -5.97
C LYS A 225 12.79 9.77 -5.66
N VAL A 226 12.49 9.77 -4.37
CA VAL A 226 11.13 9.57 -3.88
C VAL A 226 10.70 10.81 -3.11
N GLU A 227 9.53 11.33 -3.48
CA GLU A 227 8.84 12.39 -2.77
C GLU A 227 7.51 11.89 -2.23
N VAL A 228 7.16 12.32 -1.01
CA VAL A 228 5.91 11.95 -0.36
C VAL A 228 5.01 13.20 -0.33
N LEU A 229 3.97 13.17 -1.13
CA LEU A 229 2.99 14.22 -1.31
C LEU A 229 1.74 13.96 -0.47
N SER A 230 1.11 15.02 0.01
CA SER A 230 -0.19 14.94 0.69
C SER A 230 -1.32 14.96 -0.34
N GLY A 231 -2.36 14.16 -0.14
CA GLY A 231 -3.50 14.08 -1.04
C GLY A 231 -3.30 13.11 -2.22
N ALA A 232 -4.35 12.99 -3.02
CA ALA A 232 -4.33 12.28 -4.28
C ALA A 232 -3.66 13.15 -5.34
N VAL A 233 -2.54 12.69 -5.88
CA VAL A 233 -1.82 13.36 -6.96
C VAL A 233 -1.64 12.37 -8.09
N ASP A 234 -2.26 12.65 -9.22
CA ASP A 234 -2.18 11.80 -10.42
C ASP A 234 -0.78 11.86 -11.03
N LEU A 235 -0.40 10.82 -11.76
CA LEU A 235 0.90 10.78 -12.43
C LEU A 235 0.91 11.77 -13.60
N PRO A 236 1.80 12.79 -13.61
CA PRO A 236 1.91 13.66 -14.75
C PRO A 236 2.38 12.86 -15.96
N ARG A 237 1.61 12.90 -17.05
CA ARG A 237 1.98 12.31 -18.34
C ARG A 237 2.69 13.38 -19.16
N PRO A 238 4.04 13.35 -19.25
CA PRO A 238 4.80 14.36 -19.95
C PRO A 238 4.43 14.34 -21.43
N LEU A 239 4.13 15.52 -22.00
CA LEU A 239 3.82 15.67 -23.42
C LEU A 239 5.06 16.07 -24.22
N THR A 240 6.09 16.58 -23.54
CA THR A 240 7.33 17.08 -24.13
C THR A 240 8.59 16.53 -23.43
N GLU A 241 9.74 16.60 -24.10
CA GLU A 241 11.04 16.22 -23.50
C GLU A 241 11.45 17.14 -22.34
N GLU A 242 10.96 18.39 -22.33
CA GLU A 242 11.19 19.35 -21.24
C GLU A 242 10.46 18.90 -19.97
N ASP A 243 9.24 18.34 -20.09
CA ASP A 243 8.49 17.77 -18.96
C ASP A 243 9.16 16.51 -18.36
N LEU A 244 10.03 15.84 -19.13
CA LEU A 244 10.83 14.70 -18.67
C LEU A 244 12.10 15.14 -17.91
N SER A 245 12.51 16.39 -18.07
CA SER A 245 13.76 16.91 -17.50
C SER A 245 13.64 17.19 -16.00
N GLU A 246 14.36 16.42 -15.19
CA GLU A 246 14.49 16.65 -13.73
C GLU A 246 15.44 17.82 -13.38
N ARG A 247 15.93 18.60 -14.37
CA ARG A 247 16.97 19.63 -14.15
C ARG A 247 16.50 20.87 -13.38
N GLU A 248 15.20 21.15 -13.36
CA GLU A 248 14.65 22.35 -12.71
C GLU A 248 14.27 22.13 -11.24
N ASP A 249 14.54 20.95 -10.68
CA ASP A 249 14.29 20.68 -9.26
C ASP A 249 15.27 21.48 -8.39
N THR A 250 14.88 22.70 -8.02
CA THR A 250 15.60 23.60 -7.12
C THR A 250 15.48 23.08 -5.69
N GLY A 251 16.16 21.97 -5.41
CA GLY A 251 16.20 21.37 -4.08
C GLY A 251 16.88 22.30 -3.07
N PHE A 252 16.07 23.05 -2.32
CA PHE A 252 16.39 23.64 -1.02
C PHE A 252 15.18 23.56 -0.10
#